data_AF-A0A929NHX3-F1
#
_entry.id   AF-A0A929NHX3-F1
#
_cell.length_a   1.000
_cell.length_b   1.000
_cell.length_c   1.000
_cell.angle_alpha   90.00
_cell.angle_beta   90.00
_cell.angle_gamma   90.00
#
_symmetry.space_group_name_H-M   'P 1'
#
loop_
_entity.id
_entity.type
_entity.pdbx_description
1 polymer ?
#
loop_
_entity_poly.entity_id
_entity_poly.type
_entity_poly.pdbx_seq_one_letter_code
_entity_poly.pdbx_strand_id
1 'polypeptide(L)' 'SRKDDTLPDRLLNEVREGDLYKRMVPLEKMLDKYYKLRGYDSNGIPTVDTLKKLGIQI' A
#
# COMPACT_ATOMS: atom_id res chain seq x y z
N SER A 1 -0.75 9.20 6.69
CA SER A 1 -1.93 8.79 5.91
C SER A 1 -1.45 8.05 4.67
N ARG A 2 -2.33 7.46 3.83
CA ARG A 2 -1.93 6.73 2.60
C ARG A 2 -0.82 7.39 1.77
N LYS A 3 -0.79 8.73 1.70
CA LYS A 3 0.24 9.51 0.98
C LYS A 3 1.69 9.25 1.48
N ASP A 4 1.83 8.84 2.74
CA ASP A 4 3.12 8.61 3.41
C ASP A 4 3.58 7.14 3.24
N ASP A 5 2.67 6.23 2.85
CA ASP A 5 2.95 4.83 2.58
C ASP A 5 3.52 4.65 1.15
N THR A 6 4.66 5.30 0.90
CA THR A 6 5.26 5.38 -0.43
C THR A 6 6.65 4.76 -0.51
N LEU A 7 7.21 4.72 -1.71
CA LEU A 7 8.57 4.29 -2.01
C LEU A 7 9.39 5.48 -2.53
N PRO A 8 10.73 5.41 -2.52
CA PRO A 8 11.57 6.38 -3.21
C PRO A 8 11.14 6.55 -4.67
N ASP A 9 11.17 7.79 -5.15
CA ASP A 9 10.68 8.19 -6.48
C ASP A 9 11.26 7.33 -7.62
N ARG A 10 12.56 7.01 -7.52
CA ARG A 10 13.25 6.10 -8.45
C ARG A 10 12.52 4.78 -8.66
N LEU A 11 11.96 4.16 -7.61
CA LEU A 11 11.28 2.87 -7.74
C LEU A 11 9.89 2.97 -8.39
N LEU A 12 9.29 4.16 -8.32
CA LEU A 12 7.96 4.43 -8.84
C LEU A 12 8.00 4.90 -10.29
N ASN A 13 9.06 5.63 -10.66
CA ASN A 13 9.11 6.42 -11.89
C ASN A 13 10.31 6.14 -12.80
N GLU A 14 11.35 5.44 -12.31
CA GLU A 14 12.51 5.08 -13.14
C GLU A 14 12.49 3.59 -13.51
N VAL A 15 12.80 3.32 -14.77
CA VAL A 15 13.01 1.97 -15.26
C VAL A 15 14.45 1.55 -14.96
N ARG A 16 14.61 0.35 -14.42
CA ARG A 16 15.94 -0.24 -14.23
C ARG A 16 16.59 -0.49 -15.60
N GLU A 17 17.84 -0.08 -15.73
CA GLU A 17 18.65 -0.36 -16.92
C GLU A 17 18.68 -1.87 -17.23
N GLY A 18 18.40 -2.22 -18.48
CA GLY A 18 18.29 -3.60 -18.94
C GLY A 18 16.93 -4.27 -18.75
N ASP A 19 15.93 -3.61 -18.14
CA ASP A 19 14.56 -4.16 -18.10
C ASP A 19 13.85 -3.97 -19.45
N LEU A 20 13.78 -5.05 -20.22
CA LEU A 20 13.13 -5.10 -21.54
C LEU A 20 11.65 -4.71 -21.48
N TYR A 21 11.00 -4.93 -20.34
CA TYR A 21 9.57 -4.66 -20.14
C TYR A 21 9.27 -3.29 -19.57
N LYS A 22 10.31 -2.47 -19.29
CA LYS A 22 10.18 -1.12 -18.74
C LYS A 22 9.26 -1.04 -17.51
N ARG A 23 9.38 -2.00 -16.59
CA ARG A 23 8.46 -2.10 -15.46
C ARG A 23 8.84 -1.12 -14.37
N MET A 24 7.81 -0.60 -13.71
CA MET A 24 7.88 0.19 -12.48
C MET A 24 6.97 -0.47 -11.44
N VAL A 25 7.14 -0.11 -10.16
CA VAL A 25 6.32 -0.70 -9.09
C VAL A 25 4.88 -0.16 -9.18
N PRO A 26 3.85 -1.00 -9.36
CA PRO A 26 2.46 -0.57 -9.43
C PRO A 26 1.87 -0.32 -8.03
N LEU A 27 2.48 0.61 -7.28
CA LEU A 27 2.28 0.77 -5.84
C LEU A 27 0.83 0.99 -5.44
N GLU A 28 0.08 1.86 -6.12
CA GLU A 28 -1.33 2.14 -5.80
C GLU A 28 -2.20 0.88 -5.79
N LYS A 29 -2.06 0.05 -6.84
CA LYS A 29 -2.81 -1.22 -6.95
C LYS A 29 -2.39 -2.21 -5.86
N MET A 30 -1.14 -2.15 -5.41
CA MET A 30 -0.64 -2.99 -4.33
C MET A 30 -1.17 -2.53 -2.98
N LEU A 31 -1.19 -1.22 -2.71
CA LEU A 31 -1.75 -0.64 -1.48
C LEU A 31 -3.24 -0.95 -1.34
N ASP A 32 -4.03 -0.81 -2.40
CA ASP A 32 -5.46 -1.15 -2.38
C ASP A 32 -5.70 -2.60 -1.95
N LYS A 33 -4.94 -3.53 -2.54
CA LYS A 33 -5.01 -4.95 -2.19
C LYS A 33 -4.55 -5.18 -0.75
N TYR A 34 -3.46 -4.54 -0.35
CA TYR A 34 -2.89 -4.68 0.97
C TYR A 34 -3.84 -4.21 2.07
N TYR A 35 -4.39 -3.00 1.96
CA TYR A 35 -5.35 -2.47 2.93
C TYR A 35 -6.60 -3.34 3.02
N LYS A 36 -7.15 -3.78 1.88
CA LYS A 36 -8.29 -4.69 1.88
C LYS A 36 -8.00 -6.00 2.63
N LEU A 37 -6.84 -6.61 2.37
CA LEU A 37 -6.42 -7.85 3.05
C LEU A 37 -6.20 -7.65 4.56
N ARG A 38 -5.73 -6.47 4.96
CA ARG A 38 -5.52 -6.09 6.36
C ARG A 38 -6.79 -5.63 7.07
N GLY A 39 -7.90 -5.47 6.35
CA GLY A 39 -9.13 -4.86 6.86
C GLY A 39 -8.92 -3.40 7.27
N TYR A 40 -8.14 -2.68 6.49
CA TYR A 40 -7.91 -1.24 6.62
C TYR A 40 -8.75 -0.51 5.58
N ASP A 41 -9.06 0.76 5.84
CA ASP A 41 -9.75 1.62 4.89
C ASP A 41 -8.82 2.13 3.78
N SER A 42 -9.38 2.93 2.86
CA SER A 42 -8.63 3.49 1.73
C SER A 42 -7.54 4.49 2.14
N ASN A 43 -7.50 4.96 3.39
CA ASN A 43 -6.49 5.86 3.92
C ASN A 43 -5.38 5.13 4.70
N GLY A 44 -5.43 3.79 4.76
CA GLY A 44 -4.49 2.95 5.49
C GLY A 44 -4.80 2.82 6.98
N ILE A 45 -6.02 3.15 7.41
CA ILE A 45 -6.42 3.13 8.81
C ILE A 45 -7.14 1.80 9.11
N PRO A 46 -6.77 1.07 10.18
CA PRO A 46 -7.52 -0.12 10.59
C PRO A 46 -9.00 0.17 10.82
N THR A 47 -9.87 -0.65 10.24
CA THR A 47 -11.31 -0.54 10.50
C THR A 47 -11.65 -0.93 11.94
N VAL A 48 -12.80 -0.45 12.42
CA VAL A 48 -13.37 -0.82 13.72
C VAL A 48 -13.45 -2.35 13.90
N ASP A 49 -13.82 -3.07 12.85
CA ASP A 49 -13.92 -4.53 12.89
C ASP A 49 -12.54 -5.20 13.07
N THR A 50 -11.51 -4.69 12.38
CA THR A 50 -10.13 -5.14 12.57
C THR A 50 -9.63 -4.85 13.98
N LEU A 51 -9.90 -3.66 14.52
CA LEU A 51 -9.50 -3.29 15.89
C LEU A 51 -10.16 -4.20 16.93
N LYS A 52 -11.48 -4.43 16.81
CA LYS A 52 -12.23 -5.36 17.67
C LYS A 52 -11.67 -6.78 17.59
N LYS A 53 -11.41 -7.29 16.38
CA LYS A 53 -10.81 -8.62 16.17
C LYS A 53 -9.45 -8.78 16.86
N LEU A 54 -8.70 -7.69 16.96
CA LEU A 54 -7.39 -7.65 17.60
C LEU A 54 -7.45 -7.29 19.11
N GLY A 55 -8.64 -7.07 19.67
CA GLY A 55 -8.81 -6.72 21.08
C GLY A 55 -8.38 -5.29 21.44
N ILE A 56 -8.27 -4.39 20.45
CA ILE A 56 -7.91 -2.99 20.68
C ILE A 56 -9.19 -2.21 21.00
N GLN A 57 -9.18 -1.52 22.15
CA GLN A 57 -10.30 -0.67 22.57
C GLN A 57 -10.36 0.60 21.72
N ILE A 58 -11.59 1.04 21.42
CA ILE A 58 -11.91 2.19 20.57
C ILE A 58 -12.64 3.22 21.42
#